data_AF-A0A7J4M391-F1
#
_entry.id   AF-A0A7J4M391-F1
#
_cell.length_a   1.000
_cell.length_b   1.000
_cell.length_c   1.000
_cell.angle_alpha   90.00
_cell.angle_beta   90.00
_cell.angle_gamma   90.00
#
_symmetry.space_group_name_H-M   'P 1'
#
loop_
_entity.id
_entity.type
_entity.pdbx_description
1 polymer ?
#
loop_
_entity_poly.entity_id
_entity_poly.type
_entity_poly.pdbx_seq_one_letter_code
_entity_poly.pdbx_strand_id
1 'polypeptide(L)'
;MKYIIEHLEPELYEWCVIEYKHIAEIIGKDNLIITNLPASLHQNVSEFATPHKESVCALQLGNLCLLELDAAQELSSDDQFDGIILGGILGDDPPTGRTKVLKKLGVPERNLGPRQMSTDNAVFVAKQIIEGKKLSDITFQDGVELELEDGESVKFPFRYVLVYGKPFVSDALIEHLKHREDF
;
A
#
# COMPACT_ATOMS: atom_id res chain seq x y z
N MET A 1 -6.48 8.64 12.07
CA MET A 1 -5.85 7.40 11.56
C MET A 1 -4.62 7.77 10.77
N LYS A 2 -3.44 7.25 11.14
CA LYS A 2 -2.22 7.34 10.32
C LYS A 2 -2.05 6.07 9.49
N TYR A 3 -1.43 6.19 8.33
CA TYR A 3 -1.03 5.06 7.50
C TYR A 3 0.49 5.11 7.38
N ILE A 4 1.13 4.03 7.80
CA ILE A 4 2.57 3.93 7.95
C ILE A 4 3.04 2.89 6.94
N ILE A 5 3.78 3.32 5.93
CA ILE A 5 4.42 2.41 5.00
C ILE A 5 5.85 2.18 5.47
N GLU A 6 6.18 0.94 5.84
CA GLU A 6 7.59 0.55 5.98
C GLU A 6 8.16 0.34 4.57
N HIS A 7 9.12 1.17 4.19
CA HIS A 7 9.83 1.01 2.93
C HIS A 7 10.72 -0.24 3.00
N LEU A 8 10.42 -1.25 2.16
CA LEU A 8 11.11 -2.55 2.13
C LEU A 8 11.86 -2.79 0.81
N GLU A 9 11.91 -1.79 -0.08
CA GLU A 9 12.71 -1.86 -1.30
C GLU A 9 14.18 -1.53 -0.99
N PRO A 10 15.14 -2.08 -1.77
CA PRO A 10 16.55 -1.73 -1.61
C PRO A 10 16.84 -0.26 -1.96
N GLU A 11 16.02 0.33 -2.83
CA GLU A 11 16.13 1.70 -3.31
C GLU A 11 14.76 2.35 -3.43
N LEU A 12 14.73 3.69 -3.41
CA LEU A 12 13.52 4.44 -3.73
C LEU A 12 13.39 4.58 -5.25
N TYR A 13 12.85 3.56 -5.90
CA TYR A 13 12.54 3.62 -7.33
C TYR A 13 11.42 4.62 -7.64
N GLU A 14 11.31 5.02 -8.91
CA GLU A 14 10.28 5.95 -9.37
C GLU A 14 8.85 5.43 -9.11
N TRP A 15 8.62 4.13 -9.34
CA TRP A 15 7.32 3.51 -9.08
C TRP A 15 6.94 3.53 -7.59
N CYS A 16 7.93 3.51 -6.69
CA CYS A 16 7.71 3.68 -5.25
C CYS A 16 7.12 5.05 -4.95
N VAL A 17 7.72 6.09 -5.54
CA VAL A 17 7.29 7.48 -5.37
C VAL A 17 5.90 7.69 -5.96
N ILE A 18 5.61 7.10 -7.12
CA ILE A 18 4.28 7.13 -7.73
C ILE A 18 3.23 6.49 -6.80
N GLU A 19 3.49 5.29 -6.29
CA GLU A 19 2.56 4.62 -5.39
C GLU A 19 2.36 5.40 -4.08
N TYR A 20 3.42 5.97 -3.49
CA TYR A 20 3.30 6.82 -2.30
C TYR A 20 2.52 8.12 -2.53
N LYS A 21 2.69 8.77 -3.69
CA LYS A 21 1.90 9.94 -4.06
C LYS A 21 0.43 9.58 -4.20
N HIS A 22 0.13 8.48 -4.88
CA HIS A 22 -1.24 8.00 -5.01
C HIS A 22 -1.86 7.69 -3.64
N ILE A 23 -1.11 7.06 -2.74
CA ILE A 23 -1.53 6.89 -1.34
C ILE A 23 -1.84 8.24 -0.69
N ALA A 24 -0.96 9.23 -0.79
CA ALA A 24 -1.18 10.56 -0.22
C ALA A 24 -2.44 11.25 -0.78
N GLU A 25 -2.80 11.02 -2.04
CA GLU A 25 -4.04 11.51 -2.64
C GLU A 25 -5.29 10.84 -2.04
N ILE A 26 -5.20 9.55 -1.69
CA ILE A 26 -6.29 8.76 -1.10
C ILE A 26 -6.60 9.17 0.34
N ILE A 27 -5.56 9.32 1.17
CA ILE A 27 -5.71 9.53 2.64
C ILE A 27 -5.36 10.94 3.10
N GLY A 28 -4.82 11.79 2.23
CA GLY A 28 -4.26 13.08 2.58
C GLY A 28 -2.82 12.97 3.11
N LYS A 29 -1.94 13.84 2.62
CA LYS A 29 -0.49 13.84 2.94
C LYS A 29 -0.17 13.85 4.44
N ASP A 30 -0.97 14.54 5.24
CA ASP A 30 -0.72 14.65 6.69
C ASP A 30 -0.94 13.32 7.41
N ASN A 31 -1.60 12.35 6.76
CA ASN A 31 -1.90 11.04 7.31
C ASN A 31 -0.93 9.95 6.84
N LEU A 32 -0.03 10.25 5.90
CA LEU A 32 0.95 9.30 5.38
C LEU A 32 2.30 9.45 6.07
N ILE A 33 2.81 8.35 6.61
CA ILE A 33 4.15 8.25 7.20
C ILE A 33 4.94 7.20 6.41
N ILE A 34 6.13 7.54 5.95
CA ILE A 34 7.04 6.58 5.31
C ILE A 34 8.20 6.33 6.27
N THR A 35 8.45 5.06 6.60
CA THR A 35 9.46 4.63 7.57
C THR A 35 10.52 3.78 6.89
N ASN A 36 11.66 3.57 7.55
CA ASN A 36 12.81 2.85 7.00
C ASN A 36 13.39 3.46 5.70
N LEU A 37 13.33 4.79 5.56
CA LEU A 37 13.79 5.51 4.38
C LEU A 37 15.06 6.33 4.69
N PRO A 38 16.22 6.09 4.05
CA PRO A 38 17.42 6.88 4.28
C PRO A 38 17.19 8.40 4.25
N ALA A 39 17.78 9.14 5.19
CA ALA A 39 17.58 10.58 5.32
C ALA A 39 17.93 11.38 4.05
N SER A 40 18.87 10.87 3.24
CA SER A 40 19.22 11.45 1.94
C SER A 40 18.08 11.44 0.91
N LEU A 41 17.10 10.55 1.09
CA LEU A 41 15.94 10.39 0.20
C LEU A 41 14.67 11.07 0.73
N HIS A 42 14.70 11.68 1.92
CA HIS A 42 13.52 12.29 2.53
C HIS A 42 12.93 13.39 1.65
N GLN A 43 13.78 14.22 1.02
CA GLN A 43 13.35 15.29 0.12
C GLN A 43 12.50 14.80 -1.05
N ASN A 44 12.63 13.53 -1.45
CA ASN A 44 11.86 12.93 -2.55
C ASN A 44 10.39 12.65 -2.17
N VAL A 45 10.06 12.62 -0.87
CA VAL A 45 8.72 12.28 -0.37
C VAL A 45 8.11 13.31 0.59
N SER A 46 8.91 14.21 1.17
CA SER A 46 8.46 15.18 2.18
C SER A 46 7.35 16.14 1.72
N GLU A 47 7.11 16.28 0.42
CA GLU A 47 6.01 17.10 -0.10
C GLU A 47 4.63 16.47 0.18
N PHE A 48 4.56 15.14 0.25
CA PHE A 48 3.31 14.38 0.31
C PHE A 48 3.28 13.32 1.42
N ALA A 49 4.33 13.19 2.22
CA ALA A 49 4.38 12.27 3.35
C ALA A 49 5.31 12.79 4.46
N THR A 50 5.21 12.20 5.65
CA THR A 50 6.19 12.39 6.73
C THR A 50 7.23 11.26 6.71
N PRO A 51 8.47 11.49 6.23
CA PRO A 51 9.49 10.45 6.21
C PRO A 51 10.23 10.29 7.53
N HIS A 52 10.62 9.06 7.84
CA HIS A 52 11.50 8.69 8.94
C HIS A 52 12.61 7.78 8.45
N LYS A 53 13.81 7.97 9.01
CA LYS A 53 14.96 7.11 8.75
C LYS A 53 14.82 5.77 9.45
N GLU A 54 14.27 5.81 10.65
CA GLU A 54 14.07 4.67 11.50
C GLU A 54 12.97 3.77 10.92
N SER A 55 13.15 2.46 11.07
CA SER A 55 12.06 1.49 10.90
C SER A 55 10.93 1.81 11.87
N VAL A 56 9.69 1.52 11.48
CA VAL A 56 8.53 1.58 12.37
C VAL A 56 8.76 0.80 13.68
N CYS A 57 9.61 -0.23 13.66
CA CYS A 57 9.99 -1.02 14.83
C CYS A 57 10.74 -0.23 15.91
N ALA A 58 11.32 0.92 15.56
CA ALA A 58 12.03 1.78 16.49
C ALA A 58 11.23 3.05 16.84
N LEU A 59 10.04 3.24 16.27
CA LEU A 59 9.20 4.40 16.50
C LEU A 59 8.08 4.08 17.50
N GLN A 60 7.72 5.07 18.32
CA GLN A 60 6.60 4.98 19.25
C GLN A 60 5.42 5.80 18.70
N LEU A 61 4.59 5.17 17.86
CA LEU A 61 3.48 5.83 17.15
C LEU A 61 2.09 5.50 17.71
N GLY A 62 2.01 5.03 18.96
CA GLY A 62 0.75 4.73 19.65
C GLY A 62 0.25 3.30 19.43
N ASN A 63 -1.07 3.13 19.45
CA ASN A 63 -1.73 1.84 19.23
C ASN A 63 -1.81 1.52 17.73
N LEU A 64 -0.95 0.63 17.24
CA LEU A 64 -0.84 0.31 15.82
C LEU A 64 -1.47 -1.04 15.47
N CYS A 65 -1.81 -1.21 14.21
CA CYS A 65 -2.18 -2.49 13.61
C CYS A 65 -1.30 -2.77 12.39
N LEU A 66 -0.91 -4.02 12.18
CA LEU A 66 -0.19 -4.46 10.98
C LEU A 66 -1.17 -5.12 10.00
N LEU A 67 -1.15 -4.69 8.73
CA LEU A 67 -1.87 -5.41 7.67
C LEU A 67 -1.04 -6.59 7.17
N GLU A 68 -1.59 -7.79 7.33
CA GLU A 68 -0.99 -9.04 6.90
C GLU A 68 -2.01 -9.90 6.18
N LEU A 69 -1.61 -10.47 5.04
CA LEU A 69 -2.49 -11.32 4.22
C LEU A 69 -2.92 -12.60 4.98
N ASP A 70 -2.05 -13.12 5.84
CA ASP A 70 -2.28 -14.36 6.61
C ASP A 70 -2.85 -14.12 8.02
N ALA A 71 -3.23 -12.89 8.36
CA ALA A 71 -3.83 -12.59 9.65
C ALA A 71 -5.18 -13.31 9.83
N ALA A 72 -5.45 -13.77 11.06
CA ALA A 72 -6.67 -14.53 11.36
C ALA A 72 -7.95 -13.69 11.36
N GLN A 73 -7.85 -12.36 11.48
CA GLN A 73 -8.99 -11.45 11.61
C GLN A 73 -8.99 -10.41 10.47
N GLU A 74 -10.15 -10.17 9.88
CA GLU A 74 -10.35 -9.07 8.93
C GLU A 74 -10.35 -7.72 9.67
N LEU A 75 -9.83 -6.67 9.01
CA LEU A 75 -9.98 -5.31 9.49
C LEU A 75 -11.47 -4.96 9.59
N SER A 76 -11.88 -4.32 10.69
CA SER A 76 -13.26 -3.90 10.94
C SER A 76 -13.33 -2.40 11.28
N SER A 77 -14.49 -1.78 11.04
CA SER A 77 -14.76 -0.40 11.51
C SER A 77 -14.78 -0.27 13.03
N ASP A 78 -14.94 -1.37 13.76
CA ASP A 78 -14.93 -1.39 15.23
C ASP A 78 -13.50 -1.31 15.79
N ASP A 79 -12.48 -1.59 14.96
CA ASP A 79 -11.09 -1.55 15.38
C ASP A 79 -10.65 -0.11 15.75
N GLN A 80 -10.08 0.04 16.95
CA GLN A 80 -9.63 1.33 17.48
C GLN A 80 -8.10 1.43 17.46
N PHE A 81 -7.53 1.80 16.31
CA PHE A 81 -6.09 2.00 16.14
C PHE A 81 -5.76 3.47 15.87
N ASP A 82 -4.59 3.91 16.34
CA ASP A 82 -4.03 5.22 16.02
C ASP A 82 -3.44 5.23 14.60
N GLY A 83 -2.89 4.08 14.17
CA GLY A 83 -2.35 3.90 12.83
C GLY A 83 -2.31 2.47 12.34
N ILE A 84 -2.20 2.34 11.02
CA ILE A 84 -2.08 1.07 10.30
C ILE A 84 -0.73 1.00 9.61
N ILE A 85 -0.04 -0.12 9.77
CA ILE A 85 1.26 -0.42 9.17
C ILE A 85 1.04 -1.30 7.94
N LEU A 86 1.66 -0.94 6.84
CA LEU A 86 1.76 -1.73 5.63
C LEU A 86 3.25 -1.92 5.29
N GLY A 87 3.64 -3.13 4.91
CA GLY A 87 5.02 -3.40 4.53
C GLY A 87 5.18 -3.41 3.02
N GLY A 88 6.15 -2.64 2.52
CA GLY A 88 6.53 -2.63 1.12
C GLY A 88 5.49 -1.98 0.20
N ILE A 89 5.82 -2.07 -1.09
CA ILE A 89 5.13 -1.48 -2.24
C ILE A 89 5.26 -2.48 -3.38
N LEU A 90 4.27 -2.55 -4.27
CA LEU A 90 4.09 -3.59 -5.30
C LEU A 90 4.64 -4.98 -4.89
N GLY A 91 3.78 -5.81 -4.29
CA GLY A 91 4.18 -7.14 -3.85
C GLY A 91 4.63 -8.06 -4.99
N ASP A 92 5.38 -9.10 -4.67
CA ASP A 92 5.72 -10.16 -5.64
C ASP A 92 4.48 -11.04 -5.89
N ASP A 93 4.42 -11.67 -7.07
CA ASP A 93 3.51 -12.80 -7.35
C ASP A 93 4.32 -14.06 -7.68
N PRO A 94 4.28 -15.11 -6.84
CA PRO A 94 3.52 -15.22 -5.59
C PRO A 94 4.11 -14.35 -4.45
N PRO A 95 3.31 -14.00 -3.42
CA PRO A 95 3.80 -13.22 -2.29
C PRO A 95 4.97 -13.91 -1.56
N THR A 96 6.08 -13.19 -1.42
CA THR A 96 7.32 -13.68 -0.79
C THR A 96 7.36 -13.49 0.74
N GLY A 97 6.36 -12.81 1.31
CA GLY A 97 6.22 -12.60 2.76
C GLY A 97 7.20 -11.59 3.36
N ARG A 98 7.60 -10.57 2.59
CA ARG A 98 8.52 -9.50 3.02
C ARG A 98 8.05 -8.78 4.29
N THR A 99 6.73 -8.71 4.50
CA THR A 99 6.08 -8.10 5.67
C THR A 99 6.34 -8.87 6.98
N LYS A 100 6.72 -10.16 6.92
CA LYS A 100 6.99 -10.99 8.11
C LYS A 100 8.04 -10.41 9.05
N VAL A 101 8.99 -9.62 8.54
CA VAL A 101 9.99 -8.93 9.36
C VAL A 101 9.35 -7.96 10.37
N LEU A 102 8.14 -7.46 10.08
CA LEU A 102 7.38 -6.54 10.92
C LEU A 102 6.59 -7.23 12.03
N LYS A 103 6.35 -8.55 11.94
CA LYS A 103 5.66 -9.31 13.01
C LYS A 103 6.38 -9.24 14.35
N LYS A 104 7.70 -8.95 14.35
CA LYS A 104 8.48 -8.69 15.58
C LYS A 104 7.97 -7.49 16.41
N LEU A 105 7.15 -6.61 15.83
CA LEU A 105 6.47 -5.52 16.53
C LEU A 105 5.52 -6.02 17.62
N GLY A 106 4.95 -7.22 17.46
CA GLY A 106 3.97 -7.76 18.40
C GLY A 106 2.66 -6.94 18.48
N VAL A 107 2.33 -6.18 17.43
CA VAL A 107 1.07 -5.43 17.31
C VAL A 107 -0.04 -6.33 16.77
N PRO A 108 -1.33 -6.01 17.01
CA PRO A 108 -2.45 -6.69 16.37
C PRO A 108 -2.30 -6.77 14.84
N GLU A 109 -2.67 -7.91 14.28
CA GLU A 109 -2.66 -8.15 12.83
C GLU A 109 -4.11 -8.16 12.29
N ARG A 110 -4.30 -7.61 11.09
CA ARG A 110 -5.57 -7.64 10.34
C ARG A 110 -5.32 -7.95 8.87
N ASN A 111 -6.26 -8.63 8.21
CA ASN A 111 -6.23 -8.85 6.77
C ASN A 111 -7.33 -8.01 6.05
N LEU A 112 -7.20 -7.88 4.74
CA LEU A 112 -8.18 -7.22 3.85
C LEU A 112 -8.83 -8.23 2.88
N GLY A 113 -9.01 -9.47 3.35
CA GLY A 113 -9.43 -10.61 2.56
C GLY A 113 -8.25 -11.47 2.05
N PRO A 114 -8.55 -12.58 1.36
CA PRO A 114 -7.58 -13.63 1.08
C PRO A 114 -6.70 -13.39 -0.17
N ARG A 115 -6.84 -12.23 -0.83
CA ARG A 115 -6.10 -11.90 -2.06
C ARG A 115 -5.18 -10.71 -1.81
N GLN A 116 -3.97 -10.82 -2.34
CA GLN A 116 -2.98 -9.74 -2.32
C GLN A 116 -3.46 -8.55 -3.14
N MET A 117 -3.19 -7.36 -2.64
CA MET A 117 -3.45 -6.07 -3.30
C MET A 117 -2.12 -5.34 -3.46
N SER A 118 -2.04 -4.38 -4.39
CA SER A 118 -1.01 -3.35 -4.33
C SER A 118 -1.18 -2.51 -3.05
N THR A 119 -0.14 -1.84 -2.59
CA THR A 119 -0.14 -1.14 -1.31
C THR A 119 -1.13 0.03 -1.33
N ASP A 120 -1.23 0.74 -2.46
CA ASP A 120 -2.22 1.80 -2.64
C ASP A 120 -3.68 1.30 -2.55
N ASN A 121 -3.98 0.15 -3.14
CA ASN A 121 -5.30 -0.48 -3.07
C ASN A 121 -5.58 -0.99 -1.65
N ALA A 122 -4.60 -1.58 -0.97
CA ALA A 122 -4.72 -1.98 0.42
C ALA A 122 -5.04 -0.77 1.32
N VAL A 123 -4.37 0.37 1.12
CA VAL A 123 -4.69 1.62 1.83
C VAL A 123 -6.11 2.08 1.52
N PHE A 124 -6.51 2.06 0.24
CA PHE A 124 -7.86 2.50 -0.15
C PHE A 124 -8.97 1.64 0.46
N VAL A 125 -8.78 0.32 0.51
CA VAL A 125 -9.69 -0.62 1.16
C VAL A 125 -9.73 -0.39 2.67
N ALA A 126 -8.55 -0.29 3.32
CA ALA A 126 -8.46 -0.04 4.75
C ALA A 126 -9.16 1.27 5.14
N LYS A 127 -8.97 2.34 4.36
CA LYS A 127 -9.67 3.62 4.54
C LYS A 127 -11.18 3.46 4.50
N GLN A 128 -11.71 2.78 3.47
CA GLN A 128 -13.15 2.56 3.36
C GLN A 128 -13.70 1.77 4.56
N ILE A 129 -12.96 0.78 5.06
CA ILE A 129 -13.38 -0.03 6.21
C ILE A 129 -13.41 0.80 7.49
N ILE A 130 -12.35 1.56 7.76
CA ILE A 130 -12.27 2.45 8.93
C ILE A 130 -13.38 3.51 8.90
N GLU A 131 -13.81 3.94 7.71
CA GLU A 131 -14.92 4.87 7.52
C GLU A 131 -16.32 4.20 7.56
N GLY A 132 -16.39 2.91 7.90
CA GLY A 132 -17.64 2.20 8.21
C GLY A 132 -18.14 1.25 7.13
N LYS A 133 -17.42 1.09 6.01
CA LYS A 133 -17.80 0.13 4.96
C LYS A 133 -17.37 -1.28 5.36
N LYS A 134 -18.19 -2.30 5.06
CA LYS A 134 -17.74 -3.69 5.25
C LYS A 134 -16.89 -4.13 4.06
N LEU A 135 -15.91 -5.01 4.30
CA LEU A 135 -15.11 -5.61 3.23
C LEU A 135 -16.01 -6.30 2.18
N SER A 136 -17.10 -6.93 2.63
CA SER A 136 -18.11 -7.58 1.76
C SER A 136 -18.82 -6.62 0.80
N ASP A 137 -18.82 -5.32 1.09
CA ASP A 137 -19.52 -4.30 0.30
C ASP A 137 -18.58 -3.62 -0.70
N ILE A 138 -17.30 -3.99 -0.72
CA ILE A 138 -16.31 -3.49 -1.67
C ILE A 138 -16.27 -4.43 -2.87
N THR A 139 -16.50 -3.88 -4.06
CA THR A 139 -16.41 -4.64 -5.31
C THR A 139 -14.96 -4.71 -5.76
N PHE A 140 -14.52 -5.90 -6.15
CA PHE A 140 -13.15 -6.17 -6.56
C PHE A 140 -13.08 -6.79 -7.95
N GLN A 141 -11.93 -6.61 -8.59
CA GLN A 141 -11.48 -7.39 -9.73
C GLN A 141 -10.14 -8.04 -9.38
N ASP A 142 -10.00 -9.34 -9.66
CA ASP A 142 -8.75 -10.08 -9.46
C ASP A 142 -8.01 -10.12 -10.80
N GLY A 143 -6.83 -9.50 -10.85
CA GLY A 143 -6.04 -9.36 -12.06
C GLY A 143 -6.47 -8.15 -12.91
N VAL A 144 -5.50 -7.35 -13.34
CA VAL A 144 -5.72 -6.33 -14.38
C VAL A 144 -4.68 -6.49 -15.47
N GLU A 145 -5.09 -6.24 -16.70
CA GLU A 145 -4.22 -6.20 -17.87
C GLU A 145 -4.27 -4.77 -18.40
N LEU A 146 -3.12 -4.12 -18.45
CA LEU A 146 -2.96 -2.77 -18.97
C LEU A 146 -2.30 -2.87 -20.33
N GLU A 147 -3.01 -2.42 -21.37
CA GLU A 147 -2.44 -2.27 -22.71
C GLU A 147 -1.45 -1.11 -22.71
N LEU A 148 -0.24 -1.38 -23.21
CA LEU A 148 0.81 -0.40 -23.47
C LEU A 148 0.78 0.01 -24.94
N GLU A 149 1.75 0.84 -25.34
CA GLU A 149 1.95 1.18 -26.74
C GLU A 149 2.39 -0.07 -27.55
N ASP A 150 2.18 -0.04 -28.87
CA ASP A 150 2.55 -1.11 -29.81
C ASP A 150 1.93 -2.51 -29.59
N GLY A 151 0.88 -2.61 -28.77
CA GLY A 151 0.14 -3.85 -28.55
C GLY A 151 0.77 -4.76 -27.49
N GLU A 152 1.74 -4.25 -26.73
CA GLU A 152 2.21 -4.89 -25.51
C GLU A 152 1.20 -4.73 -24.37
N SER A 153 1.28 -5.60 -23.37
CA SER A 153 0.44 -5.47 -22.18
C SER A 153 1.17 -5.96 -20.93
N VAL A 154 0.87 -5.32 -19.80
CA VAL A 154 1.38 -5.71 -18.49
C VAL A 154 0.23 -6.27 -17.66
N LYS A 155 0.46 -7.47 -17.12
CA LYS A 155 -0.49 -8.15 -16.23
C LYS A 155 -0.09 -7.91 -14.79
N PHE A 156 -1.03 -7.36 -14.02
CA PHE A 156 -0.90 -7.21 -12.58
C PHE A 156 -1.78 -8.26 -11.91
N PRO A 157 -1.21 -9.33 -11.34
CA PRO A 157 -1.95 -10.44 -10.74
C PRO A 157 -2.49 -10.13 -9.32
N PHE A 158 -2.82 -8.87 -9.04
CA PHE A 158 -3.32 -8.41 -7.75
C PHE A 158 -4.83 -8.18 -7.77
N ARG A 159 -5.42 -8.09 -6.59
CA ARG A 159 -6.79 -7.63 -6.40
C ARG A 159 -6.84 -6.10 -6.43
N TYR A 160 -7.74 -5.57 -7.24
CA TYR A 160 -8.01 -4.14 -7.36
C TYR A 160 -9.43 -3.82 -6.96
N VAL A 161 -9.63 -2.69 -6.29
CA VAL A 161 -10.97 -2.13 -6.02
C VAL A 161 -11.57 -1.63 -7.32
N LEU A 162 -12.87 -1.86 -7.54
CA LEU A 162 -13.60 -1.25 -8.65
C LEU A 162 -14.23 0.08 -8.23
N VAL A 163 -13.86 1.16 -8.92
CA VAL A 163 -14.45 2.50 -8.77
C VAL A 163 -15.14 2.85 -10.08
N TYR A 164 -16.46 3.10 -10.03
CA TYR A 164 -17.32 3.28 -11.21
C TYR A 164 -17.18 2.17 -12.26
N GLY A 165 -16.97 0.93 -11.80
CA GLY A 165 -16.82 -0.25 -12.66
C GLY A 165 -15.45 -0.42 -13.30
N LYS A 166 -14.45 0.41 -12.95
CA LYS A 166 -13.07 0.29 -13.44
C LYS A 166 -12.10 -0.02 -12.30
N PRO A 167 -11.04 -0.81 -12.53
CA PRO A 167 -9.98 -1.02 -11.55
C PRO A 167 -9.36 0.30 -11.09
N PHE A 168 -9.19 0.45 -9.78
CA PHE A 168 -8.58 1.61 -9.18
C PHE A 168 -7.07 1.52 -9.28
N VAL A 169 -6.53 2.10 -10.36
CA VAL A 169 -5.10 2.12 -10.69
C VAL A 169 -4.67 3.57 -10.84
N SER A 170 -3.47 3.89 -10.37
CA SER A 170 -2.90 5.22 -10.55
C SER A 170 -2.68 5.53 -12.03
N ASP A 171 -3.21 6.64 -12.53
CA ASP A 171 -2.94 7.14 -13.88
C ASP A 171 -1.43 7.36 -14.09
N ALA A 172 -0.72 7.86 -13.06
CA ALA A 172 0.73 8.04 -13.12
C ALA A 172 1.49 6.71 -13.23
N LEU A 173 0.98 5.63 -12.62
CA LEU A 173 1.56 4.29 -12.82
C LEU A 173 1.33 3.79 -14.24
N ILE A 174 0.13 4.00 -14.80
CA ILE A 174 -0.18 3.64 -16.19
C ILE A 174 0.77 4.38 -17.14
N GLU A 175 0.92 5.68 -16.97
CA GLU A 175 1.82 6.49 -17.81
C GLU A 175 3.29 6.08 -17.64
N HIS A 176 3.73 5.80 -16.41
CA HIS A 176 5.08 5.30 -16.15
C HIS A 176 5.37 3.97 -16.86
N LEU A 177 4.39 3.06 -16.92
CA LEU A 177 4.54 1.78 -17.60
C LEU A 177 4.59 1.91 -19.12
N LYS A 178 3.84 2.85 -19.71
CA LYS A 178 3.85 3.09 -21.16
C LYS A 178 5.20 3.61 -21.67
N HIS A 179 5.94 4.32 -20.83
CA HIS A 179 7.22 4.93 -21.21
C HIS A 179 8.45 4.06 -20.82
N ARG A 180 8.24 2.84 -20.33
CA ARG A 180 9.35 1.91 -20.05
C ARG A 180 9.73 1.14 -21.31
N GLU A 181 10.98 1.28 -21.74
CA GLU A 181 11.50 0.58 -22.93
C GLU A 181 11.82 -0.90 -22.70
N ASP A 182 11.99 -1.42 -21.47
CA ASP A 182 12.31 -2.86 -21.25
C ASP A 182 11.96 -3.33 -19.81
N PHE A 183 11.56 -4.60 -19.65
CA PHE A 183 11.43 -5.34 -18.37
C PHE A 183 12.44 -6.50 -18.30
#